data_AF-A0A945DT39-F1
#
_entry.id   AF-A0A945DT39-F1
#
_cell.length_a   1.000
_cell.length_b   1.000
_cell.length_c   1.000
_cell.angle_alpha   90.00
_cell.angle_beta   90.00
_cell.angle_gamma   90.00
#
_symmetry.space_group_name_H-M   'P 1'
#
loop_
_entity.id
_entity.type
_entity.pdbx_description
1 polymer ?
#
loop_
_entity_poly.entity_id
_entity_poly.type
_entity_poly.pdbx_seq_one_letter_code
_entity_poly.pdbx_strand_id
1 'polypeptide(L)'
;MPASNPQLPTEPLCLVYGDEDFLVRDRANQVYEAWCATAGGEDHEVIDGTVRNASEALEALAKLNEAVQTLPFFGGAKVVWLRAANFLGDERTASS
;
A
#
# COMPACT_ATOMS: atom_id res chain seq x y z
N MET A 1 -2.23 -9.90 -29.58
CA MET A 1 -2.40 -8.65 -28.80
C MET A 1 -1.19 -8.56 -27.88
N PRO A 2 -0.36 -7.51 -27.91
CA PRO A 2 0.65 -7.36 -26.87
C PRO A 2 -0.10 -7.07 -25.57
N ALA A 3 0.10 -7.88 -24.55
CA ALA A 3 -0.36 -7.56 -23.21
C ALA A 3 0.32 -6.24 -22.83
N SER A 4 -0.48 -5.20 -22.57
CA SER A 4 0.01 -3.91 -22.12
C SER A 4 0.92 -4.15 -20.93
N ASN A 5 2.23 -3.88 -21.10
CA ASN A 5 3.17 -3.97 -19.99
C ASN A 5 2.64 -3.03 -18.90
N PRO A 6 2.33 -3.51 -17.69
CA PRO A 6 1.68 -2.68 -16.71
C PRO A 6 2.60 -1.49 -16.39
N GLN A 7 2.24 -0.28 -16.85
CA GLN A 7 3.05 0.90 -16.56
C GLN A 7 3.18 1.03 -15.05
N LEU A 8 4.41 1.00 -14.55
CA LEU A 8 4.69 1.16 -13.14
C LEU A 8 4.52 2.64 -12.79
N PRO A 9 3.79 2.97 -11.71
CA PRO A 9 3.69 4.34 -11.26
C PRO A 9 5.10 4.87 -10.93
N THR A 10 5.42 6.04 -11.47
CA THR A 10 6.68 6.75 -11.20
C THR A 10 6.53 7.77 -10.05
N GLU A 11 5.29 8.06 -9.65
CA GLU A 11 4.99 8.96 -8.54
C GLU A 11 5.31 8.30 -7.19
N PRO A 12 5.69 9.08 -6.16
CA PRO A 12 6.04 8.55 -4.84
C PRO A 12 4.85 7.94 -4.07
N LEU A 13 3.63 8.09 -4.58
CA LEU A 13 2.40 7.54 -4.03
C LEU A 13 1.57 6.90 -5.13
N CYS A 14 1.09 5.67 -4.89
CA CYS A 14 0.18 4.97 -5.77
C CYS A 14 -0.99 4.38 -4.97
N LEU A 15 -2.22 4.69 -5.38
CA LEU A 15 -3.42 4.05 -4.87
C LEU A 15 -3.92 3.04 -5.91
N VAL A 16 -3.98 1.77 -5.53
CA VAL A 16 -4.60 0.71 -6.33
C VAL A 16 -5.96 0.41 -5.71
N TYR A 17 -7.02 0.65 -6.48
CA TYR A 17 -8.41 0.40 -6.08
C TYR A 17 -9.20 -0.16 -7.27
N GLY A 18 -10.32 -0.83 -6.98
CA GLY A 18 -11.20 -1.42 -7.98
C GLY A 18 -12.19 -2.38 -7.33
N ASP A 19 -13.19 -2.82 -8.10
CA ASP A 19 -14.26 -3.70 -7.63
C ASP A 19 -13.84 -5.17 -7.46
N GLU A 20 -12.71 -5.57 -8.05
CA GLU A 20 -12.22 -6.96 -8.02
C GLU A 20 -11.01 -7.09 -7.07
N ASP A 21 -11.24 -7.58 -5.85
CA ASP A 21 -10.20 -7.74 -4.81
C ASP A 21 -8.96 -8.50 -5.28
N PHE A 22 -9.16 -9.57 -6.07
CA PHE A 22 -8.06 -10.38 -6.56
C PHE A 22 -7.14 -9.57 -7.49
N LEU A 23 -7.72 -8.84 -8.45
CA LEU A 23 -6.96 -8.01 -9.39
C LEU A 23 -6.31 -6.82 -8.69
N VAL A 24 -6.99 -6.19 -7.74
CA VAL A 24 -6.44 -5.10 -6.93
C VAL A 24 -5.22 -5.58 -6.15
N ARG A 25 -5.34 -6.73 -5.47
CA ARG A 25 -4.25 -7.31 -4.69
C ARG A 25 -3.08 -7.76 -5.57
N ASP A 26 -3.37 -8.39 -6.70
CA ASP A 26 -2.35 -8.80 -7.67
C ASP A 26 -1.59 -7.58 -8.21
N ARG A 27 -2.33 -6.54 -8.62
CA ARG A 27 -1.73 -5.29 -9.11
C ARG A 27 -0.92 -4.57 -8.05
N ALA A 28 -1.40 -4.50 -6.82
CA ALA A 28 -0.69 -3.88 -5.71
C ALA A 28 0.62 -4.63 -5.40
N ASN A 29 0.62 -5.97 -5.42
CA ASN A 29 1.84 -6.77 -5.29
C ASN A 29 2.84 -6.45 -6.41
N GLN A 30 2.40 -6.43 -7.67
CA GLN A 30 3.28 -6.10 -8.81
C GLN A 30 3.94 -4.73 -8.66
N VAL A 31 3.20 -3.72 -8.19
CA VAL A 31 3.74 -2.37 -7.95
C VAL A 31 4.74 -2.40 -6.80
N TYR A 32 4.40 -3.05 -5.68
CA TYR A 32 5.27 -3.17 -4.52
C TYR A 32 6.58 -3.89 -4.85
N GLU A 33 6.53 -5.04 -5.51
CA GLU A 33 7.72 -5.81 -5.91
C GLU A 33 8.62 -5.01 -6.84
N ALA A 34 8.04 -4.31 -7.82
CA ALA A 34 8.81 -3.47 -8.74
C ALA A 34 9.45 -2.25 -8.06
N TRP A 35 8.74 -1.61 -7.13
CA TRP A 35 9.27 -0.53 -6.32
C TRP A 35 10.38 -1.03 -5.39
N CYS A 36 10.21 -2.17 -4.73
CA CYS A 36 11.24 -2.81 -3.91
C CYS A 36 12.51 -3.12 -4.72
N ALA A 37 12.35 -3.67 -5.93
CA ALA A 37 13.47 -3.96 -6.82
C ALA A 37 14.20 -2.70 -7.29
N THR A 38 13.48 -1.58 -7.45
CA THR A 38 14.05 -0.30 -7.90
C THR A 38 14.70 0.49 -6.75
N ALA A 39 14.08 0.47 -5.56
CA ALA A 39 14.49 1.23 -4.40
C ALA A 39 15.83 0.74 -3.83
N GLY A 40 16.13 -0.55 -3.99
CA GLY A 40 17.40 -1.14 -3.57
C GLY A 40 17.61 -0.98 -2.07
N GLY A 41 16.98 -1.83 -1.27
CA GLY A 41 17.06 -1.84 0.18
C GLY A 41 16.21 -2.99 0.76
N GLU A 42 16.42 -3.33 2.02
CA GLU A 42 15.60 -4.33 2.74
C GLU A 42 14.70 -3.71 3.82
N ASP A 43 14.74 -2.37 3.97
CA ASP A 43 13.94 -1.60 4.94
C ASP A 43 12.47 -1.41 4.50
N HIS A 44 11.98 -2.22 3.54
CA HIS A 44 10.61 -2.13 3.05
C HIS A 44 9.61 -2.65 4.09
N GLU A 45 8.46 -1.99 4.19
CA GLU A 45 7.51 -2.25 5.25
C GLU A 45 6.11 -2.48 4.69
N VAL A 46 5.47 -3.56 5.14
CA VAL A 46 4.09 -3.90 4.78
C VAL A 46 3.22 -3.80 6.02
N ILE A 47 2.20 -2.95 5.94
CA ILE A 47 1.23 -2.71 7.01
C ILE A 47 -0.11 -3.28 6.57
N ASP A 48 -0.71 -4.09 7.43
CA ASP A 48 -2.06 -4.61 7.18
C ASP A 48 -3.10 -3.56 7.55
N GLY A 49 -3.89 -3.14 6.56
CA GLY A 49 -4.98 -2.20 6.70
C GLY A 49 -6.34 -2.86 6.90
N THR A 50 -6.40 -4.17 7.12
CA THR A 50 -7.65 -4.89 7.39
C THR A 50 -8.07 -4.64 8.84
N VAL A 51 -9.00 -3.72 9.04
CA VAL A 51 -9.41 -3.26 10.37
C VAL A 51 -10.89 -3.49 10.61
N ARG A 52 -11.28 -3.61 11.88
CA ARG A 52 -12.67 -3.88 12.28
C ARG A 52 -13.44 -2.64 12.74
N ASN A 53 -12.73 -1.56 13.06
CA ASN A 53 -13.32 -0.34 13.59
C ASN A 53 -12.40 0.87 13.31
N ALA A 54 -12.93 2.07 13.56
CA ALA A 54 -12.22 3.33 13.34
C ALA A 54 -10.94 3.47 14.19
N SER A 55 -10.90 2.89 15.39
CA SER A 55 -9.72 2.95 16.26
C SER A 55 -8.57 2.14 15.65
N GLU A 56 -8.84 0.92 15.20
CA GLU A 56 -7.88 0.08 14.49
C GLU A 56 -7.42 0.74 13.18
N ALA A 57 -8.33 1.43 12.47
CA ALA A 57 -7.97 2.23 11.29
C ALA A 57 -6.97 3.34 11.64
N LEU A 58 -7.21 4.07 12.73
CA LEU A 58 -6.28 5.09 13.24
C LEU A 58 -4.92 4.48 13.60
N GLU A 59 -4.90 3.32 14.25
CA GLU A 59 -3.65 2.64 14.59
C GLU A 59 -2.86 2.20 13.35
N ALA A 60 -3.54 1.68 12.32
CA ALA A 60 -2.90 1.33 11.05
C ALA A 60 -2.33 2.56 10.33
N LEU A 61 -3.07 3.68 10.34
CA LEU A 61 -2.60 4.96 9.78
C LEU A 61 -1.44 5.55 10.58
N ALA A 62 -1.46 5.43 11.91
CA ALA A 62 -0.35 5.87 12.77
C ALA A 62 0.93 5.10 12.42
N LYS A 63 0.84 3.77 12.32
CA LYS A 63 1.96 2.91 11.88
C LYS A 63 2.44 3.28 10.47
N LEU A 64 1.53 3.56 9.55
CA LEU A 64 1.88 4.01 8.20
C LEU A 64 2.67 5.32 8.23
N ASN A 65 2.24 6.26 9.06
CA ASN A 65 2.90 7.54 9.20
C ASN A 65 4.30 7.39 9.84
N GLU A 66 4.42 6.58 10.90
CA GLU A 66 5.72 6.24 11.51
C GLU A 66 6.66 5.57 10.49
N ALA A 67 6.14 4.62 9.71
CA ALA A 67 6.87 3.92 8.68
C ALA A 67 7.43 4.87 7.62
N VAL A 68 6.60 5.78 7.09
CA VAL A 68 7.00 6.74 6.06
C VAL A 68 7.98 7.80 6.58
N GLN A 69 7.86 8.19 7.86
CA GLN A 69 8.75 9.16 8.49
C GLN A 69 10.09 8.55 8.95
N THR A 70 10.18 7.22 9.02
CA THR A 70 11.41 6.53 9.41
C THR A 70 12.37 6.48 8.22
N LEU A 71 13.51 7.14 8.36
CA LEU A 71 14.59 7.10 7.37
C LEU A 71 15.14 5.67 7.23
N PRO A 72 15.35 5.16 6.01
CA PRO A 72 15.93 3.84 5.80
C PRO A 72 17.36 3.77 6.32
N PHE A 73 17.70 2.67 7.00
CA PHE A 73 18.99 2.50 7.67
C PHE A 73 20.15 2.32 6.70
N PHE A 74 19.91 1.66 5.57
CA PHE A 74 20.95 1.35 4.58
C PHE A 74 21.12 2.40 3.47
N GLY A 75 20.46 3.56 3.61
CA GLY A 75 20.36 4.56 2.54
C GLY A 75 19.45 4.09 1.40
N GLY A 76 19.07 5.00 0.50
CA GLY A 76 18.14 4.70 -0.60
C GLY A 76 16.69 5.08 -0.29
N ALA A 77 15.75 4.53 -1.06
CA ALA A 77 14.32 4.79 -0.91
C ALA A 77 13.67 3.71 -0.03
N LYS A 78 12.75 4.13 0.86
CA LYS A 78 11.91 3.20 1.62
C LYS A 78 10.58 3.02 0.89
N VAL A 79 10.18 1.76 0.69
CA VAL A 79 8.86 1.41 0.16
C VAL A 79 7.98 0.98 1.32
N VAL A 80 6.87 1.69 1.51
CA VAL A 80 5.87 1.36 2.53
C VAL A 80 4.56 1.02 1.82
N TRP A 81 3.99 -0.13 2.17
CA TRP A 81 2.75 -0.61 1.58
C TRP A 81 1.68 -0.82 2.65
N LEU A 82 0.62 -0.02 2.59
CA LEU A 82 -0.62 -0.30 3.31
C LEU A 82 -1.49 -1.24 2.45
N ARG A 83 -1.52 -2.53 2.80
CA ARG A 83 -2.28 -3.54 2.06
C ARG A 83 -3.69 -3.72 2.62
N ALA A 84 -4.65 -4.05 1.76
CA ALA A 84 -6.01 -4.43 2.13
C ALA A 84 -6.72 -3.40 3.06
N ALA A 85 -6.52 -2.11 2.81
CA ALA A 85 -7.18 -1.04 3.53
C ALA A 85 -8.69 -1.02 3.24
N ASN A 86 -9.46 -1.71 4.07
CA ASN A 86 -10.92 -1.85 3.93
C ASN A 86 -11.70 -0.61 4.45
N PHE A 87 -11.02 0.36 5.04
CA PHE A 87 -11.63 1.56 5.64
C PHE A 87 -11.65 2.78 4.70
N LEU A 88 -11.05 2.68 3.50
CA LEU A 88 -10.99 3.77 2.52
C LEU A 88 -12.20 3.80 1.58
N GLY A 89 -12.99 2.72 1.52
CA GLY A 89 -14.18 2.63 0.69
C GLY A 89 -15.43 3.19 1.37
N ASP A 90 -16.43 3.55 0.57
CA ASP A 90 -17.77 4.01 1.02
C ASP A 90 -18.62 2.85 1.60
N GLU A 91 -18.00 1.78 2.09
CA GLU A 91 -18.72 0.68 2.74
C GLU A 91 -19.09 1.12 4.16
N ARG A 92 -20.09 2.00 4.21
CA ARG A 92 -20.86 2.51 5.35
C ARG A 92 -20.46 1.91 6.70
N THR A 93 -19.38 2.42 7.29
CA THR A 93 -19.14 2.27 8.72
C THR A 93 -20.15 3.19 9.41
N ALA A 94 -21.12 2.58 10.09
CA ALA A 94 -22.29 3.18 10.76
C ALA A 94 -23.48 3.57 9.84
N SER A 95 -24.48 2.69 9.79
CA SER A 95 -25.86 3.15 9.79
C SER A 95 -26.24 3.47 11.25
N SER A 96 -26.90 4.62 11.44
CA SER A 96 -27.34 5.20 12.71
C SER A 96 -28.20 4.30 13.59
#